data_AF-X1GV32-F1
#
_entry.id   AF-X1GV32-F1
#
_cell.length_a   1.000
_cell.length_b   1.000
_cell.length_c   1.000
_cell.angle_alpha   90.00
_cell.angle_beta   90.00
_cell.angle_gamma   90.00
#
_symmetry.space_group_name_H-M   'P 1'
#
loop_
_entity.id
_entity.type
_entity.pdbx_description
1 polymer ?
#
loop_
_entity_poly.entity_id
_entity_poly.type
_entity_poly.pdbx_seq_one_letter_code
_entity_poly.pdbx_strand_id
1 'polypeptide(L)'
;MKFSIKYTVDVYNLTEELRGKYLPTPYLSTIVKGCAEKGLDVRQGGPELRFITIEGVGYATTVDSLLSIKRYVYEDKKYTIAQVKKALMEDYQGKENAIMQTLFKNKAPKYGVDDDEFDELGRMVMKTWSDECWKYKTPTNFQFRPGMLSWNYWAGADAANTIATPDGRNKGRFLSNAICPTNGADIKGPTSVTNSVGKVLGGKTEDGEYINYLPNGSSHIISFNPSMLRDPEHKEKFKG
;
A
#
# COMPACT_ATOMS: atom_id res chain seq x y z
N MET A 1 -0.70 10.64 7.99
CA MET A 1 -1.56 10.16 6.90
C MET A 1 -2.56 11.23 6.43
N LYS A 2 -3.54 11.63 7.25
CA LYS A 2 -4.53 12.68 6.90
C LYS A 2 -3.95 13.95 6.27
N PHE A 3 -2.94 14.55 6.91
CA PHE A 3 -2.27 15.74 6.37
C PHE A 3 -1.69 15.50 4.96
N SER A 4 -0.95 14.40 4.77
CA SER A 4 -0.32 14.05 3.50
C SER A 4 -1.35 13.80 2.39
N ILE A 5 -2.44 13.09 2.70
CA ILE A 5 -3.52 12.83 1.73
C ILE A 5 -4.18 14.16 1.34
N LYS A 6 -4.53 15.00 2.33
CA LYS A 6 -5.11 16.31 2.05
C LYS A 6 -4.20 17.17 1.18
N TYR A 7 -2.90 17.21 1.49
CA TYR A 7 -1.93 17.94 0.68
C TYR A 7 -1.89 17.43 -0.77
N THR A 8 -1.87 16.11 -0.98
CA THR A 8 -1.93 15.52 -2.32
C THR A 8 -3.21 15.90 -3.06
N VAL A 9 -4.36 15.88 -2.38
CA VAL A 9 -5.66 16.30 -2.93
C VAL A 9 -5.62 17.77 -3.35
N ASP A 10 -5.11 18.65 -2.49
CA ASP A 10 -5.06 20.09 -2.76
C ASP A 10 -4.16 20.39 -3.98
N VAL A 11 -3.00 19.72 -4.07
CA VAL A 11 -2.11 19.81 -5.24
C VAL A 11 -2.79 19.25 -6.49
N TYR A 12 -3.45 18.09 -6.38
CA TYR A 12 -4.15 17.48 -7.51
C TYR A 12 -5.25 18.39 -8.05
N ASN A 13 -6.07 18.99 -7.18
CA ASN A 13 -7.17 19.87 -7.58
C ASN A 13 -6.68 21.07 -8.40
N LEU A 14 -5.54 21.67 -8.02
CA LEU A 14 -4.91 22.73 -8.81
C LEU A 14 -4.52 22.22 -10.21
N THR A 15 -3.97 21.01 -10.31
CA THR A 15 -3.61 20.43 -11.61
C THR A 15 -4.82 20.05 -12.45
N GLU A 16 -5.90 19.56 -11.85
CA GLU A 16 -7.16 19.22 -12.52
C GLU A 16 -7.76 20.48 -13.17
N GLU A 17 -7.87 21.58 -12.43
CA GLU A 17 -8.43 22.83 -12.93
C GLU A 17 -7.63 23.35 -14.14
N LEU A 18 -6.30 23.39 -14.02
CA LEU A 18 -5.42 23.82 -15.10
C LEU A 18 -5.54 22.90 -16.33
N ARG A 19 -5.58 21.58 -16.14
CA ARG A 19 -5.70 20.62 -17.25
C ARG A 19 -7.07 20.69 -17.90
N GLY A 20 -8.14 20.85 -17.12
CA GLY A 20 -9.50 21.00 -17.64
C GLY A 20 -9.64 22.27 -18.49
N LYS A 21 -9.03 23.38 -18.06
CA LYS A 21 -9.08 24.66 -18.78
C LYS A 21 -8.20 24.70 -20.03
N TYR A 22 -6.96 24.25 -19.92
CA TYR A 22 -5.95 24.47 -20.96
C TYR A 22 -5.66 23.25 -21.83
N LEU A 23 -6.09 22.06 -21.42
CA LEU A 23 -5.83 20.82 -22.13
C LEU A 23 -7.14 20.02 -22.28
N PRO A 24 -8.20 20.51 -22.93
CA PRO A 24 -9.36 19.68 -23.22
C PRO A 24 -8.99 18.52 -24.16
N THR A 25 -9.74 17.41 -24.09
CA THR A 25 -9.55 16.24 -24.95
C THR A 25 -10.84 15.84 -25.65
N PRO A 26 -11.32 16.65 -26.62
CA PRO A 26 -12.63 16.47 -27.23
C PRO A 26 -12.80 15.11 -27.91
N TYR A 27 -11.74 14.60 -28.56
CA TYR A 27 -11.80 13.27 -29.19
C TYR A 27 -12.03 12.14 -28.19
N LEU A 28 -11.41 12.19 -27.00
CA LEU A 28 -11.70 11.21 -25.96
C LEU A 28 -13.12 11.40 -25.41
N SER A 29 -13.57 12.64 -25.31
CA SER A 29 -14.92 12.98 -24.85
C SER A 29 -16.03 12.43 -25.74
N THR A 30 -15.80 12.20 -27.05
CA THR A 30 -16.83 11.61 -27.92
C THR A 30 -17.04 10.11 -27.67
N ILE A 31 -16.08 9.41 -27.06
CA ILE A 31 -16.12 7.97 -26.81
C ILE A 31 -16.28 7.60 -25.33
N VAL A 32 -16.37 8.59 -24.43
CA VAL A 32 -16.64 8.38 -23.01
C VAL A 32 -18.09 8.73 -22.70
N LYS A 33 -18.86 7.74 -22.25
CA LYS A 33 -20.28 7.89 -21.92
C LYS A 33 -20.51 9.00 -20.89
N GLY A 34 -21.52 9.84 -21.13
CA GLY A 34 -21.90 10.98 -20.30
C GLY A 34 -21.33 12.32 -20.79
N CYS A 35 -20.20 12.32 -21.51
CA CYS A 35 -19.57 13.55 -21.99
C CYS A 35 -20.40 14.22 -23.10
N ALA A 36 -20.82 13.47 -24.11
CA ALA A 36 -21.61 13.98 -25.23
C ALA A 36 -22.99 14.47 -24.78
N GLU A 37 -23.67 13.71 -23.91
CA GLU A 37 -24.99 14.03 -23.39
C GLU A 37 -25.00 15.32 -22.56
N LYS A 38 -23.89 15.63 -21.87
CA LYS A 38 -23.73 16.85 -21.07
C LYS A 38 -23.09 18.00 -21.84
N GLY A 39 -22.53 17.75 -23.02
CA GLY A 39 -21.73 18.74 -23.74
C GLY A 39 -20.47 19.17 -22.98
N LEU A 40 -19.87 18.28 -22.17
CA LEU A 40 -18.71 18.57 -21.33
C LEU A 40 -17.52 17.68 -21.70
N ASP A 41 -16.31 18.23 -21.62
CA ASP A 41 -15.09 17.46 -21.79
C ASP A 41 -14.89 16.43 -20.66
N VAL A 42 -14.21 15.33 -20.98
CA VAL A 42 -13.85 14.26 -20.04
C VAL A 42 -13.10 14.79 -18.80
N ARG A 43 -12.34 15.89 -18.93
CA ARG A 43 -11.60 16.52 -17.82
C ARG A 43 -12.42 17.55 -17.03
N GLN A 44 -13.66 17.82 -17.44
CA GLN A 44 -14.51 18.86 -16.88
C GLN A 44 -15.84 18.29 -16.34
N GLY A 45 -15.84 17.03 -15.89
CA GLY A 45 -17.02 16.41 -15.28
C GLY A 45 -17.99 15.74 -16.28
N GLY A 46 -17.61 15.64 -17.56
CA GLY A 46 -18.37 14.92 -18.57
C GLY A 46 -18.72 13.46 -18.21
N PRO A 47 -17.79 12.62 -17.74
CA PRO A 47 -18.03 11.19 -17.62
C PRO A 47 -19.20 10.83 -16.68
N GLU A 48 -19.88 9.73 -16.96
CA GLU A 48 -20.91 9.15 -16.09
C GLU A 48 -20.31 8.72 -14.75
N LEU A 49 -19.26 7.90 -14.79
CA LEU A 49 -18.47 7.48 -13.63
C LEU A 49 -17.24 8.37 -13.49
N ARG A 50 -17.03 8.94 -12.31
CA ARG A 50 -15.99 9.95 -12.07
C ARG A 50 -15.16 9.59 -10.84
N PHE A 51 -14.01 8.99 -11.08
CA PHE A 51 -13.07 8.62 -10.03
C PHE A 51 -11.66 9.15 -10.33
N ILE A 52 -10.99 9.62 -9.29
CA ILE A 52 -9.55 9.88 -9.27
C ILE A 52 -8.91 8.96 -8.25
N THR A 53 -7.72 8.46 -8.53
CA THR A 53 -7.04 7.52 -7.66
C THR A 53 -5.90 8.18 -6.90
N ILE A 54 -5.77 7.85 -5.62
CA ILE A 54 -4.55 8.07 -4.84
C ILE A 54 -3.92 6.70 -4.57
N GLU A 55 -2.67 6.54 -4.98
CA GLU A 55 -1.92 5.28 -4.81
C GLU A 55 -1.00 5.35 -3.60
N GLY A 56 -1.08 4.33 -2.74
CA GLY A 56 -0.12 4.14 -1.65
C GLY A 56 1.08 3.32 -2.09
N VAL A 57 2.23 3.56 -1.45
CA VAL A 57 3.50 2.85 -1.67
C VAL A 57 4.09 2.45 -0.32
N GLY A 58 4.71 1.26 -0.23
CA GLY A 58 5.39 0.83 1.00
C GLY A 58 4.44 0.30 2.09
N TYR A 59 3.35 -0.37 1.71
CA TYR A 59 2.36 -0.90 2.65
C TYR A 59 2.98 -1.84 3.70
N ALA A 60 3.58 -2.95 3.30
CA ALA A 60 4.17 -3.90 4.24
C ALA A 60 5.35 -3.31 5.02
N THR A 61 6.18 -2.45 4.40
CA THR A 61 7.22 -1.69 5.12
C THR A 61 6.61 -0.87 6.27
N THR A 62 5.44 -0.26 6.05
CA THR A 62 4.71 0.49 7.09
C THR A 62 4.16 -0.44 8.16
N VAL A 63 3.47 -1.53 7.77
CA VAL A 63 2.86 -2.48 8.72
C VAL A 63 3.92 -3.15 9.58
N ASP A 64 4.98 -3.68 8.97
CA ASP A 64 6.09 -4.33 9.66
C ASP A 64 6.82 -3.35 10.60
N SER A 65 6.92 -2.07 10.21
CA SER A 65 7.51 -1.05 11.08
C SER A 65 6.65 -0.80 12.32
N LEU A 66 5.33 -0.75 12.17
CA LEU A 66 4.40 -0.57 13.29
C LEU A 66 4.39 -1.82 14.18
N LEU A 67 4.45 -3.02 13.60
CA LEU A 67 4.59 -4.28 14.33
C LEU A 67 5.87 -4.31 15.17
N SER A 68 7.02 -3.96 14.58
CA SER A 68 8.30 -3.86 15.30
C SER A 68 8.23 -2.88 16.47
N ILE A 69 7.62 -1.70 16.27
CA ILE A 69 7.45 -0.70 17.34
C ILE A 69 6.52 -1.23 18.43
N LYS A 70 5.35 -1.76 18.07
CA LYS A 70 4.39 -2.35 19.01
C LYS A 70 5.10 -3.38 19.90
N ARG A 71 5.81 -4.31 19.27
CA ARG A 71 6.52 -5.39 19.96
C ARG A 71 7.64 -4.89 20.85
N TYR A 72 8.64 -4.22 20.29
CA TYR A 72 9.90 -3.96 21.02
C TYR A 72 9.90 -2.69 21.87
N VAL A 73 8.99 -1.75 21.61
CA VAL A 73 8.88 -0.50 22.37
C VAL A 73 7.78 -0.58 23.43
N TYR A 74 6.60 -1.07 23.06
CA TYR A 74 5.42 -1.01 23.94
C TYR A 74 5.18 -2.30 24.72
N GLU A 75 5.32 -3.48 24.08
CA GLU A 75 5.11 -4.77 24.74
C GLU A 75 6.35 -5.21 25.54
N ASP A 76 7.45 -5.51 24.84
CA ASP A 76 8.69 -6.04 25.43
C ASP A 76 9.49 -4.95 26.17
N LYS A 77 9.21 -3.66 25.88
CA LYS A 77 9.90 -2.48 26.43
C LYS A 77 11.43 -2.58 26.35
N LYS A 78 11.94 -3.27 25.33
CA LYS A 78 13.37 -3.49 25.09
C LYS A 78 14.08 -2.21 24.64
N TYR A 79 13.36 -1.36 23.92
CA TYR A 79 13.85 -0.08 23.43
C TYR A 79 12.84 1.03 23.73
N THR A 80 13.33 2.25 23.89
CA THR A 80 12.50 3.45 23.90
C THR A 80 12.28 3.95 22.47
N ILE A 81 11.20 4.69 22.23
CA ILE A 81 10.97 5.32 20.92
C ILE A 81 12.10 6.29 20.53
N ALA A 82 12.76 6.91 21.52
CA ALA A 82 13.91 7.78 21.29
C ALA A 82 15.14 7.00 20.80
N GLN A 83 15.41 5.82 21.36
CA GLN A 83 16.47 4.93 20.89
C GLN A 83 16.20 4.44 19.47
N VAL A 84 14.96 4.03 19.17
CA VAL A 84 14.56 3.64 17.80
C VAL A 84 14.79 4.80 16.85
N LYS A 85 14.27 6.00 17.15
CA LYS A 85 14.48 7.20 16.32
C LYS A 85 15.97 7.46 16.05
N LYS A 86 16.80 7.40 17.09
CA LYS A 86 18.25 7.60 16.94
C LYS A 86 18.86 6.56 15.99
N ALA A 87 18.54 5.28 16.18
CA ALA A 87 19.03 4.21 15.31
C ALA A 87 18.61 4.41 13.84
N LEU A 88 17.38 4.88 13.58
CA LEU A 88 16.91 5.17 12.21
C LEU A 88 17.68 6.34 11.57
N MET A 89 17.92 7.40 12.35
CA MET A 89 18.67 8.58 11.88
C MET A 89 20.14 8.24 11.56
N GLU A 90 20.71 7.30 12.30
CA GLU A 90 22.08 6.78 12.11
C GLU A 90 22.13 5.62 11.09
N ASP A 91 21.03 5.32 10.38
CA ASP A 91 20.92 4.20 9.43
C ASP A 91 21.41 2.86 10.00
N TYR A 92 21.10 2.62 11.27
CA TYR A 92 21.53 1.48 12.07
C TYR A 92 23.06 1.30 12.22
N GLN A 93 23.87 2.34 11.99
CA GLN A 93 25.31 2.28 12.18
C GLN A 93 25.71 2.11 13.65
N GLY A 94 26.80 1.37 13.89
CA GLY A 94 27.29 1.05 15.23
C GLY A 94 26.72 -0.25 15.79
N LYS A 95 27.45 -0.84 16.75
CA LYS A 95 27.18 -2.19 17.24
C LYS A 95 25.77 -2.35 17.85
N GLU A 96 25.35 -1.41 18.69
CA GLU A 96 24.05 -1.47 19.38
C GLU A 96 22.88 -1.35 18.38
N ASN A 97 22.97 -0.40 17.45
CA ASN A 97 21.96 -0.20 16.43
C ASN A 97 21.88 -1.39 15.45
N ALA A 98 23.02 -2.00 15.09
CA ALA A 98 23.04 -3.20 14.25
C ALA A 98 22.36 -4.41 14.93
N ILE A 99 22.50 -4.54 16.25
CA ILE A 99 21.78 -5.56 17.04
C ILE A 99 20.27 -5.29 17.00
N MET A 100 19.84 -4.04 17.23
CA MET A 100 18.43 -3.64 17.11
C MET A 100 17.88 -3.97 15.72
N GLN A 101 18.62 -3.61 14.67
CA GLN A 101 18.24 -3.89 13.29
C GLN A 101 18.07 -5.40 13.03
N THR A 102 18.96 -6.22 13.56
CA THR A 102 18.91 -7.68 13.39
C THR A 102 17.66 -8.26 14.04
N LEU A 103 17.25 -7.73 15.21
CA LEU A 103 15.99 -8.12 15.84
C LEU A 103 14.79 -7.69 14.99
N PHE A 104 14.79 -6.46 14.48
CA PHE A 104 13.69 -5.95 13.65
C PHE A 104 13.55 -6.71 12.32
N LYS A 105 14.66 -7.13 11.71
CA LYS A 105 14.64 -7.93 10.48
C LYS A 105 14.16 -9.36 10.72
N ASN A 106 14.71 -10.02 11.74
CA ASN A 106 14.66 -11.48 11.83
C ASN A 106 13.74 -12.03 12.92
N LYS A 107 13.31 -11.18 13.87
CA LYS A 107 12.56 -11.60 15.06
C LYS A 107 11.31 -10.77 15.31
N ALA A 108 11.14 -9.63 14.64
CA ALA A 108 9.89 -8.89 14.72
C ALA A 108 8.76 -9.67 14.02
N PRO A 109 7.51 -9.51 14.49
CA PRO A 109 6.33 -9.87 13.71
C PRO A 109 6.35 -9.23 12.33
N LYS A 110 5.83 -9.94 11.33
CA LYS A 110 5.76 -9.50 9.93
C LYS A 110 4.39 -9.80 9.33
N TYR A 111 3.94 -8.92 8.45
CA TYR A 111 2.78 -9.16 7.61
C TYR A 111 3.09 -10.22 6.52
N GLY A 112 2.08 -11.01 6.13
CA GLY A 112 2.22 -12.03 5.08
C GLY A 112 2.51 -13.44 5.58
N VAL A 113 2.31 -13.71 6.86
CA VAL A 113 2.57 -15.02 7.51
C VAL A 113 1.31 -15.66 8.10
N ASP A 114 0.13 -15.25 7.64
CA ASP A 114 -1.19 -15.73 8.07
C ASP A 114 -1.35 -15.73 9.59
N ASP A 115 -1.11 -14.57 10.19
CA ASP A 115 -1.23 -14.36 11.63
C ASP A 115 -2.29 -13.28 11.86
N ASP A 116 -3.38 -13.65 12.53
CA ASP A 116 -4.55 -12.78 12.69
C ASP A 116 -4.22 -11.49 13.42
N GLU A 117 -3.31 -11.51 14.41
CA GLU A 117 -2.94 -10.31 15.15
C GLU A 117 -2.14 -9.34 14.26
N PHE A 118 -1.24 -9.88 13.43
CA PHE A 118 -0.38 -9.06 12.57
C PHE A 118 -1.17 -8.50 11.39
N ASP A 119 -2.03 -9.34 10.81
CA ASP A 119 -2.90 -8.98 9.71
C ASP A 119 -3.98 -7.99 10.15
N GLU A 120 -4.46 -8.06 11.40
CA GLU A 120 -5.39 -7.07 11.95
C GLU A 120 -4.77 -5.67 12.02
N LEU A 121 -3.50 -5.54 12.43
CA LEU A 121 -2.80 -4.26 12.37
C LEU A 121 -2.66 -3.78 10.92
N GLY A 122 -2.35 -4.69 10.00
CA GLY A 122 -2.35 -4.38 8.57
C GLY A 122 -3.71 -3.84 8.09
N ARG A 123 -4.79 -4.54 8.43
CA ARG A 123 -6.16 -4.15 8.08
C ARG A 123 -6.52 -2.77 8.65
N MET A 124 -6.11 -2.45 9.87
CA MET A 124 -6.30 -1.11 10.46
C MET A 124 -5.56 -0.03 9.67
N VAL A 125 -4.32 -0.28 9.23
CA VAL A 125 -3.56 0.64 8.36
C VAL A 125 -4.29 0.83 7.02
N MET A 126 -4.73 -0.27 6.40
CA MET A 126 -5.44 -0.25 5.13
C MET A 126 -6.76 0.53 5.22
N LYS A 127 -7.55 0.27 6.26
CA LYS A 127 -8.82 0.96 6.50
C LYS A 127 -8.60 2.45 6.74
N THR A 128 -7.60 2.82 7.55
CA THR A 128 -7.28 4.22 7.83
C THR A 128 -6.89 4.98 6.55
N TRP A 129 -6.09 4.35 5.69
CA TRP A 129 -5.75 4.88 4.36
C TRP A 129 -6.99 5.05 3.49
N SER A 130 -7.79 3.98 3.38
CA SER A 130 -8.96 3.93 2.52
C SER A 130 -10.02 4.95 2.89
N ASP A 131 -10.42 4.96 4.16
CA ASP A 131 -11.44 5.86 4.71
C ASP A 131 -11.04 7.32 4.54
N GLU A 132 -9.75 7.64 4.66
CA GLU A 132 -9.28 9.01 4.49
C GLU A 132 -9.34 9.43 3.03
N CYS A 133 -8.94 8.59 2.06
CA CYS A 133 -9.02 8.90 0.63
C CYS A 133 -10.46 9.19 0.18
N TRP A 134 -11.45 8.43 0.66
CA TRP A 134 -12.85 8.57 0.27
C TRP A 134 -13.50 9.89 0.69
N LYS A 135 -12.91 10.64 1.64
CA LYS A 135 -13.47 11.92 2.13
C LYS A 135 -13.41 13.05 1.10
N TYR A 136 -12.63 12.89 0.05
CA TYR A 136 -12.29 13.98 -0.86
C TYR A 136 -12.95 13.83 -2.22
N LYS A 137 -13.27 14.97 -2.83
CA LYS A 137 -13.69 15.09 -4.23
C LYS A 137 -12.95 16.23 -4.90
N THR A 138 -12.79 16.15 -6.20
CA THR A 138 -12.24 17.25 -7.00
C THR A 138 -13.29 18.36 -7.21
N PRO A 139 -12.87 19.59 -7.58
CA PRO A 139 -13.76 20.67 -7.98
C PRO A 139 -14.82 20.26 -9.03
N THR A 140 -14.48 19.37 -9.97
CA THR A 140 -15.43 18.87 -10.99
C THR A 140 -16.17 17.60 -10.56
N ASN A 141 -16.20 17.32 -9.24
CA ASN A 141 -16.97 16.26 -8.60
C ASN A 141 -16.54 14.84 -9.05
N PHE A 142 -15.23 14.63 -9.24
CA PHE A 142 -14.65 13.29 -9.27
C PHE A 142 -14.37 12.82 -7.85
N GLN A 143 -14.76 11.59 -7.55
CA GLN A 143 -14.56 10.98 -6.25
C GLN A 143 -13.13 10.44 -6.13
N PHE A 144 -12.39 10.87 -5.10
CA PHE A 144 -11.12 10.22 -4.81
C PHE A 144 -11.39 8.80 -4.29
N ARG A 145 -10.62 7.84 -4.78
CA ARG A 145 -10.64 6.44 -4.34
C ARG A 145 -9.22 5.94 -4.06
N PRO A 146 -9.05 5.05 -3.07
CA PRO A 146 -7.74 4.52 -2.71
C PRO A 146 -7.32 3.38 -3.63
N GLY A 147 -6.02 3.33 -3.92
CA GLY A 147 -5.32 2.20 -4.52
C GLY A 147 -4.01 1.91 -3.78
N MET A 148 -3.41 0.77 -4.08
CA MET A 148 -2.08 0.39 -3.58
C MET A 148 -1.23 -0.22 -4.70
N LEU A 149 -0.88 0.60 -5.68
CA LEU A 149 0.02 0.24 -6.78
C LEU A 149 1.28 1.11 -6.75
N SER A 150 2.45 0.48 -6.72
CA SER A 150 3.71 1.19 -6.56
C SER A 150 4.58 1.31 -7.81
N TRP A 151 4.17 0.76 -8.96
CA TRP A 151 4.94 0.79 -10.21
C TRP A 151 6.44 0.53 -9.96
N ASN A 152 7.31 1.51 -10.24
CA ASN A 152 8.73 1.51 -9.89
C ASN A 152 9.07 2.43 -8.69
N TYR A 153 8.10 3.14 -8.12
CA TYR A 153 8.30 4.06 -6.99
C TYR A 153 8.88 3.35 -5.75
N TRP A 154 8.46 2.10 -5.49
CA TRP A 154 8.99 1.26 -4.40
C TRP A 154 10.49 0.94 -4.54
N ALA A 155 11.07 1.13 -5.72
CA ALA A 155 12.50 0.96 -6.00
C ALA A 155 13.19 2.25 -6.49
N GLY A 156 12.42 3.34 -6.66
CA GLY A 156 12.86 4.60 -7.27
C GLY A 156 13.13 5.69 -6.24
N ALA A 157 12.74 6.91 -6.58
CA ALA A 157 12.98 8.10 -5.75
C ALA A 157 12.39 7.96 -4.34
N ASP A 158 11.19 7.40 -4.21
CA ASP A 158 10.53 7.27 -2.91
C ASP A 158 11.33 6.36 -1.97
N ALA A 159 11.81 5.23 -2.48
CA ALA A 159 12.68 4.32 -1.76
C ALA A 159 14.04 4.94 -1.42
N ALA A 160 14.66 5.63 -2.39
CA ALA A 160 15.95 6.32 -2.24
C ALA A 160 15.89 7.43 -1.17
N ASN A 161 14.80 8.19 -1.14
CA ASN A 161 14.60 9.32 -0.23
C ASN A 161 14.08 8.89 1.15
N THR A 162 13.53 7.68 1.28
CA THR A 162 13.09 7.16 2.58
C THR A 162 14.29 6.73 3.41
N ILE A 163 14.36 7.23 4.65
CA ILE A 163 15.37 6.85 5.65
C ILE A 163 15.18 5.40 6.11
N ALA A 164 16.07 4.92 6.99
CA ALA A 164 15.90 3.62 7.61
C ALA A 164 14.54 3.53 8.33
N THR A 165 13.92 2.35 8.31
CA THR A 165 12.59 2.12 8.90
C THR A 165 12.60 1.02 9.97
N PRO A 166 11.66 1.04 10.94
CA PRO A 166 11.59 0.06 12.04
C PRO A 166 11.32 -1.39 11.62
N ASP A 167 10.97 -1.67 10.37
CA ASP A 167 10.98 -3.03 9.80
C ASP A 167 12.42 -3.60 9.66
N GLY A 168 13.43 -2.78 9.96
CA GLY A 168 14.85 -3.10 9.88
C GLY A 168 15.48 -2.66 8.56
N ARG A 169 14.71 -2.10 7.62
CA ARG A 169 15.23 -1.64 6.32
C ARG A 169 16.21 -0.48 6.50
N ASN A 170 17.37 -0.54 5.83
CA ASN A 170 18.32 0.57 5.74
C ASN A 170 17.80 1.68 4.81
N LYS A 171 18.31 2.91 4.98
CA LYS A 171 18.03 4.03 4.07
C LYS A 171 18.32 3.66 2.62
N GLY A 172 17.48 4.14 1.70
CA GLY A 172 17.69 3.99 0.26
C GLY A 172 17.55 2.58 -0.31
N ARG A 173 17.23 1.57 0.50
CA ARG A 173 16.83 0.24 0.01
C ARG A 173 15.41 0.26 -0.57
N PHE A 174 14.99 -0.82 -1.19
CA PHE A 174 13.62 -0.93 -1.71
C PHE A 174 12.59 -0.96 -0.58
N LEU A 175 11.43 -0.33 -0.83
CA LEU A 175 10.22 -0.45 -0.01
C LEU A 175 9.46 -1.74 -0.41
N SER A 176 8.46 -2.14 0.37
CA SER A 176 7.55 -3.20 -0.09
C SER A 176 6.79 -2.80 -1.35
N ASN A 177 6.68 -3.72 -2.31
CA ASN A 177 5.99 -3.50 -3.57
C ASN A 177 4.47 -3.72 -3.40
N ALA A 178 3.67 -2.68 -3.67
CA ALA A 178 2.22 -2.70 -3.61
C ALA A 178 1.71 -3.28 -2.27
N ILE A 179 0.90 -4.34 -2.29
CA ILE A 179 0.42 -5.04 -1.08
C ILE A 179 1.24 -6.28 -0.72
N CYS A 180 2.33 -6.54 -1.43
CA CYS A 180 3.20 -7.68 -1.16
C CYS A 180 3.87 -7.51 0.20
N PRO A 181 4.15 -8.62 0.92
CA PRO A 181 5.02 -8.58 2.09
C PRO A 181 6.39 -7.98 1.79
N THR A 182 7.11 -7.58 2.83
CA THR A 182 8.52 -7.22 2.67
C THR A 182 9.33 -8.44 2.21
N ASN A 183 10.34 -8.22 1.37
CA ASN A 183 11.10 -9.32 0.78
C ASN A 183 11.69 -10.24 1.86
N GLY A 184 11.31 -11.52 1.81
CA GLY A 184 11.80 -12.55 2.74
C GLY A 184 11.01 -12.66 4.04
N ALA A 185 9.91 -11.91 4.21
CA ALA A 185 9.01 -12.07 5.34
C ALA A 185 8.03 -13.25 5.17
N ASP A 186 7.65 -13.55 3.93
CA ASP A 186 6.67 -14.56 3.50
C ASP A 186 7.22 -16.00 3.54
N ILE A 187 7.72 -16.41 4.71
CA ILE A 187 8.41 -17.70 4.90
C ILE A 187 7.48 -18.91 5.06
N LYS A 188 6.16 -18.70 5.11
CA LYS A 188 5.14 -19.77 5.28
C LYS A 188 4.46 -20.19 3.96
N GLY A 189 4.97 -19.73 2.83
CA GLY A 189 4.51 -20.14 1.50
C GLY A 189 3.32 -19.34 0.95
N PRO A 190 2.93 -19.63 -0.32
CA PRO A 190 2.02 -18.79 -1.11
C PRO A 190 0.58 -18.73 -0.56
N THR A 191 0.09 -19.80 0.06
CA THR A 191 -1.23 -19.81 0.70
C THR A 191 -1.28 -18.84 1.88
N SER A 192 -0.23 -18.84 2.72
CA SER A 192 -0.16 -18.00 3.90
C SER A 192 -0.16 -16.51 3.54
N VAL A 193 0.65 -16.11 2.55
CA VAL A 193 0.64 -14.71 2.09
C VAL A 193 -0.70 -14.33 1.44
N THR A 194 -1.32 -15.24 0.69
CA THR A 194 -2.62 -14.99 0.05
C THR A 194 -3.72 -14.78 1.09
N ASN A 195 -3.72 -15.56 2.17
CA ASN A 195 -4.64 -15.38 3.30
C ASN A 195 -4.44 -14.01 3.96
N SER A 196 -3.21 -13.63 4.30
CA SER A 196 -2.90 -12.32 4.88
C SER A 196 -3.35 -11.17 3.98
N VAL A 197 -3.05 -11.22 2.68
CA VAL A 197 -3.49 -10.24 1.68
C VAL A 197 -5.03 -10.15 1.65
N GLY A 198 -5.71 -11.29 1.65
CA GLY A 198 -7.17 -11.36 1.68
C GLY A 198 -7.78 -10.67 2.91
N LYS A 199 -7.24 -10.92 4.11
CA LYS A 199 -7.69 -10.31 5.37
C LYS A 199 -7.55 -8.80 5.35
N VAL A 200 -6.39 -8.28 4.90
CA VAL A 200 -6.14 -6.83 4.92
C VAL A 200 -6.92 -6.05 3.87
N LEU A 201 -7.39 -6.70 2.80
CA LEU A 201 -8.24 -6.08 1.78
C LEU A 201 -9.69 -5.88 2.22
N GLY A 202 -10.12 -6.50 3.32
CA GLY A 202 -11.48 -6.45 3.87
C GLY A 202 -12.14 -7.82 3.82
N GLY A 203 -12.43 -8.32 2.62
CA GLY A 203 -13.04 -9.62 2.43
C GLY A 203 -14.54 -9.63 2.73
N LYS A 204 -15.09 -10.80 3.03
CA LYS A 204 -16.51 -10.99 3.34
C LYS A 204 -16.75 -10.87 4.85
N THR A 205 -17.70 -10.04 5.28
CA THR A 205 -18.12 -9.92 6.68
C THR A 205 -18.96 -11.11 7.13
N GLU A 206 -19.18 -11.25 8.44
CA GLU A 206 -20.06 -12.29 9.01
C GLU A 206 -21.50 -12.18 8.47
N ASP A 207 -21.98 -10.96 8.23
CA ASP A 207 -23.30 -10.68 7.65
C ASP A 207 -23.37 -10.93 6.13
N GLY A 208 -22.23 -11.31 5.52
CA GLY A 208 -22.12 -11.67 4.12
C GLY A 208 -21.88 -10.51 3.16
N GLU A 209 -21.64 -9.30 3.67
CA GLU A 209 -21.26 -8.14 2.87
C GLU A 209 -19.80 -8.21 2.44
N TYR A 210 -19.48 -7.68 1.26
CA TYR A 210 -18.09 -7.61 0.78
C TYR A 210 -17.51 -6.22 1.05
N ILE A 211 -16.42 -6.18 1.80
CA ILE A 211 -15.62 -4.98 2.02
C ILE A 211 -14.37 -5.09 1.15
N ASN A 212 -14.13 -4.08 0.33
CA ASN A 212 -12.87 -3.90 -0.38
C ASN A 212 -12.32 -2.51 -0.09
N TYR A 213 -11.23 -2.45 0.67
CA TYR A 213 -10.57 -1.19 1.02
C TYR A 213 -9.83 -0.55 -0.16
N LEU A 214 -9.55 -1.27 -1.25
CA LEU A 214 -8.81 -0.80 -2.42
C LEU A 214 -9.62 -1.03 -3.72
N PRO A 215 -10.73 -0.31 -3.93
CA PRO A 215 -11.60 -0.46 -5.10
C PRO A 215 -10.94 -0.08 -6.42
N ASN A 216 -9.85 0.71 -6.40
CA ASN A 216 -9.05 0.94 -7.61
C ASN A 216 -8.23 -0.28 -8.00
N GLY A 217 -7.92 -1.14 -7.03
CA GLY A 217 -7.06 -2.30 -7.18
C GLY A 217 -5.74 -2.17 -6.43
N SER A 218 -5.06 -3.30 -6.39
CA SER A 218 -3.73 -3.48 -5.82
C SER A 218 -2.98 -4.52 -6.65
N SER A 219 -1.67 -4.61 -6.48
CA SER A 219 -0.84 -5.65 -7.08
C SER A 219 -0.27 -6.55 -6.01
N HIS A 220 -0.46 -7.85 -6.17
CA HIS A 220 0.19 -8.89 -5.38
C HIS A 220 1.00 -9.76 -6.34
N ILE A 221 2.31 -9.84 -6.11
CA ILE A 221 3.25 -10.56 -6.95
C ILE A 221 3.78 -11.74 -6.14
N ILE A 222 3.62 -12.95 -6.69
CA ILE A 222 4.17 -14.17 -6.11
C ILE A 222 5.09 -14.80 -7.15
N SER A 223 6.29 -15.19 -6.73
CA SER A 223 7.27 -15.86 -7.58
C SER A 223 7.31 -17.35 -7.27
N PHE A 224 7.14 -18.18 -8.30
CA PHE A 224 7.17 -19.65 -8.18
C PHE A 224 8.37 -20.20 -8.92
N ASN A 225 9.02 -21.22 -8.36
CA ASN A 225 10.02 -21.97 -9.11
C ASN A 225 9.32 -22.76 -10.23
N PRO A 226 9.79 -22.71 -11.50
CA PRO A 226 9.19 -23.47 -12.59
C PRO A 226 9.06 -24.99 -12.33
N SER A 227 9.91 -25.56 -11.46
CA SER A 227 9.81 -26.96 -11.06
C SER A 227 8.47 -27.31 -10.39
N MET A 228 7.83 -26.34 -9.73
CA MET A 228 6.55 -26.53 -9.03
C MET A 228 5.36 -26.58 -9.99
N LEU A 229 5.55 -26.44 -11.30
CA LEU A 229 4.47 -26.52 -12.29
C LEU A 229 4.72 -27.61 -13.33
N ARG A 230 5.54 -28.62 -13.00
CA ARG A 230 5.93 -29.68 -13.95
C ARG A 230 4.85 -30.74 -14.12
N ASP A 231 4.39 -31.33 -13.02
CA ASP A 231 3.41 -32.42 -13.04
C ASP A 231 1.95 -31.90 -12.99
N PRO A 232 0.98 -32.75 -13.37
CA PRO A 232 -0.43 -32.37 -13.38
C PRO A 232 -0.98 -31.97 -11.99
N GLU A 233 -0.54 -32.61 -10.91
CA GLU A 233 -1.06 -32.35 -9.58
C GLU A 233 -0.76 -30.92 -9.12
N HIS A 234 0.49 -30.48 -9.27
CA HIS A 234 0.83 -29.10 -8.90
C HIS A 234 0.23 -28.06 -9.84
N LYS A 235 0.01 -28.39 -11.11
CA LYS A 235 -0.73 -27.52 -12.03
C LYS A 235 -2.19 -27.34 -11.60
N GLU A 236 -2.85 -28.40 -11.13
CA GLU A 236 -4.20 -28.28 -10.56
C GLU A 236 -4.19 -27.42 -9.30
N LYS A 237 -3.26 -27.66 -8.36
CA LYS A 237 -3.12 -26.82 -7.15
C LYS A 237 -2.87 -25.34 -7.45
N PHE A 238 -2.17 -25.03 -8.55
CA PHE A 238 -1.88 -23.64 -8.94
C PHE A 238 -3.11 -22.90 -9.49
N LYS A 239 -4.12 -23.60 -10.02
CA LYS A 239 -5.33 -22.97 -10.57
C LYS A 239 -6.22 -22.36 -9.48
N GLY A 240 -6.07 -22.79 -8.23
CA GLY A 240 -6.94 -22.41 -7.11
C GLY A 240 -7.97 -23.48 -6.81
#